data_AF-A0A9P6TSQ8-F1
#
_entry.id   AF-A0A9P6TSQ8-F1
#
_cell.length_a   1.000
_cell.length_b   1.000
_cell.length_c   1.000
_cell.angle_alpha   90.00
_cell.angle_beta   90.00
_cell.angle_gamma   90.00
#
_symmetry.space_group_name_H-M   'P 1'
#
loop_
_entity.id
_entity.type
_entity.pdbx_description
1 polymer ?
#
loop_
_entity_poly.entity_id
_entity_poly.type
_entity_poly.pdbx_seq_one_letter_code
_entity_poly.pdbx_strand_id
1 'polypeptide(L)'
;MRLTEWTFFIFLIFHLIVGETRADLVRRASVSPTGNNHPSPVATGATSAGPTNPPSSDQQQQQQPSANSPSTQHSGTSLSGNATQVNTTQSAVANGNPFAGKPTSASFSNDIPPAYLTWKKPIPNQTFPPLYKIGVSNITFEWTVDPQVLKVQPANLTVALANPQKQTYTAAVVAGTATSAFWDLAHLPAGSPLMVGYYTVWVYDQRGPKAFPSPGWLMPDSRLVVAMYSTEAYRCFARRVI
;
A
#
# COMPACT_ATOMS: atom_id res chain seq x y z
N MET A 1 4.91 60.16 -16.40
CA MET A 1 4.94 58.71 -16.67
C MET A 1 6.29 58.42 -17.31
N ARG A 2 7.27 57.67 -16.79
CA ARG A 2 7.38 56.63 -15.73
C ARG A 2 6.84 55.21 -16.08
N LEU A 3 7.83 54.33 -16.29
CA LEU A 3 7.90 52.87 -16.13
C LEU A 3 7.09 51.98 -17.09
N THR A 4 7.78 51.53 -18.14
CA THR A 4 7.47 50.32 -18.92
C THR A 4 8.71 49.42 -18.91
N GLU A 5 9.03 48.76 -17.78
CA GLU A 5 10.19 47.86 -17.66
C GLU A 5 10.10 47.02 -16.37
N TRP A 6 9.58 45.78 -16.45
CA TRP A 6 9.59 44.78 -15.36
C TRP A 6 9.59 43.34 -15.92
N THR A 7 10.46 43.11 -16.91
CA THR A 7 10.78 41.78 -17.45
C THR A 7 12.29 41.64 -17.56
N PHE A 8 12.82 40.47 -17.24
CA PHE A 8 14.23 40.17 -16.90
C PHE A 8 14.67 40.67 -15.51
N PHE A 9 15.61 39.93 -14.92
CA PHE A 9 15.83 39.74 -13.48
C PHE A 9 14.60 39.13 -12.77
N ILE A 10 14.66 37.99 -12.07
CA ILE A 10 15.81 37.18 -11.63
C ILE A 10 15.68 35.74 -12.18
N PHE A 11 16.39 35.47 -13.26
CA PHE A 11 17.08 34.18 -13.42
C PHE A 11 18.50 34.34 -12.83
N LEU A 12 19.21 33.22 -12.64
CA LEU A 12 20.59 33.17 -12.12
C LEU A 12 20.78 33.47 -10.62
N ILE A 13 20.32 32.55 -9.77
CA ILE A 13 21.01 32.23 -8.51
C ILE A 13 21.44 30.75 -8.57
N PHE A 14 22.75 30.56 -8.79
CA PHE A 14 23.52 29.32 -8.62
C PHE A 14 23.05 28.03 -9.31
N HIS A 15 23.37 27.94 -10.61
CA HIS A 15 23.97 26.71 -11.11
C HIS A 15 25.41 26.60 -10.58
N LEU A 16 25.65 25.81 -9.54
CA LEU A 16 26.99 25.31 -9.22
C LEU A 16 26.92 24.03 -8.37
N ILE A 17 27.28 22.90 -9.00
CA ILE A 17 27.91 21.66 -8.47
C ILE A 17 27.74 20.61 -9.58
N VAL A 18 28.66 20.67 -10.54
CA VAL A 18 29.07 19.51 -11.35
C VAL A 18 30.58 19.52 -11.28
N GLY A 19 31.13 18.67 -10.42
CA GLY A 19 32.56 18.57 -10.11
C GLY A 19 32.97 17.12 -10.22
N GLU A 20 33.35 16.72 -11.43
CA GLU A 20 33.64 15.33 -11.79
C GLU A 20 34.89 14.80 -11.09
N THR A 21 34.83 13.55 -10.59
CA THR A 21 36.01 12.79 -10.19
C THR A 21 35.79 11.31 -10.49
N ARG A 22 36.53 10.79 -11.49
CA ARG A 22 36.62 9.38 -11.84
C ARG A 22 38.07 9.04 -12.16
N ALA A 23 38.45 7.79 -11.84
CA ALA A 23 39.83 7.34 -11.68
C ALA A 23 40.58 8.06 -10.52
N ASP A 24 41.56 7.45 -9.85
CA ASP A 24 42.09 6.08 -9.98
C ASP A 24 42.48 5.55 -8.59
N LEU A 25 42.41 4.22 -8.40
CA LEU A 25 43.53 3.38 -7.91
C LEU A 25 43.09 1.91 -7.69
N VAL A 26 42.77 1.18 -8.76
CA VAL A 26 42.66 -0.30 -8.67
C VAL A 26 44.03 -0.92 -8.94
N ARG A 27 44.90 -1.00 -7.92
CA ARG A 27 45.97 -2.01 -7.80
C ARG A 27 46.77 -1.91 -6.49
N ARG A 28 46.65 -2.94 -5.65
CA ARG A 28 47.81 -3.64 -5.08
C ARG A 28 47.43 -5.06 -4.67
N ALA A 29 47.66 -6.00 -5.59
CA ALA A 29 47.72 -7.42 -5.24
C ALA A 29 49.11 -7.71 -4.66
N SER A 30 49.16 -8.44 -3.55
CA SER A 30 50.42 -8.96 -3.00
C SER A 30 50.24 -10.41 -2.55
N VAL A 31 50.62 -11.32 -3.45
CA VAL A 31 51.38 -12.56 -3.20
C VAL A 31 50.89 -13.46 -2.06
N SER A 32 50.28 -14.59 -2.43
CA SER A 32 50.21 -15.80 -1.58
C SER A 32 51.59 -16.43 -1.41
N PRO A 33 51.80 -17.16 -0.30
CA PRO A 33 52.24 -18.55 -0.49
C PRO A 33 51.53 -19.57 0.43
N THR A 34 51.19 -20.71 -0.18
CA THR A 34 51.29 -22.10 0.33
C THR A 34 50.93 -22.44 1.79
N GLY A 35 49.92 -23.31 2.01
CA GLY A 35 49.59 -23.83 3.37
C GLY A 35 48.47 -24.88 3.44
N ASN A 36 48.78 -26.12 3.08
CA ASN A 36 47.95 -27.34 3.01
C ASN A 36 46.95 -27.66 4.16
N ASN A 37 46.04 -28.61 3.84
CA ASN A 37 45.35 -29.61 4.72
C ASN A 37 43.96 -29.29 5.33
N HIS A 38 42.94 -29.89 4.68
CA HIS A 38 41.80 -30.59 5.31
C HIS A 38 42.36 -31.74 6.22
N PRO A 39 41.75 -32.16 7.36
CA PRO A 39 40.32 -32.47 7.44
C PRO A 39 39.54 -32.12 8.74
N SER A 40 38.20 -32.13 8.62
CA SER A 40 37.29 -32.41 9.75
C SER A 40 37.34 -33.92 10.10
N PRO A 41 37.13 -34.33 11.36
CA PRO A 41 35.74 -34.48 11.85
C PRO A 41 35.54 -34.26 13.37
N VAL A 42 34.28 -34.28 13.80
CA VAL A 42 33.71 -35.09 14.91
C VAL A 42 32.41 -34.44 15.39
N ALA A 43 31.36 -35.24 15.50
CA ALA A 43 30.17 -34.93 16.29
C ALA A 43 29.95 -36.08 17.28
N THR A 44 29.79 -35.75 18.56
CA THR A 44 29.50 -36.71 19.64
C THR A 44 28.52 -36.06 20.60
N GLY A 45 27.48 -36.78 21.02
CA GLY A 45 26.50 -36.29 21.99
C GLY A 45 26.10 -37.36 23.01
N ALA A 46 25.81 -36.92 24.23
CA ALA A 46 25.20 -37.67 25.34
C ALA A 46 24.69 -36.60 26.35
N THR A 47 23.39 -36.38 26.60
CA THR A 47 22.32 -37.20 27.22
C THR A 47 22.34 -37.26 28.76
N SER A 48 21.14 -37.44 29.34
CA SER A 48 20.77 -37.48 30.78
C SER A 48 20.41 -36.11 31.41
N ALA A 49 19.38 -35.96 32.25
CA ALA A 49 18.36 -36.93 32.71
C ALA A 49 16.98 -36.29 33.02
N GLY A 50 15.91 -37.07 32.93
CA GLY A 50 14.69 -36.93 33.77
C GLY A 50 14.68 -38.05 34.82
N PRO A 51 13.52 -38.53 35.35
CA PRO A 51 12.12 -38.12 35.15
C PRO A 51 11.35 -37.92 36.49
N THR A 52 10.01 -37.77 36.47
CA THR A 52 9.08 -38.57 37.32
C THR A 52 7.58 -38.31 37.05
N ASN A 53 6.80 -39.40 36.98
CA ASN A 53 5.32 -39.58 37.06
C ASN A 53 5.09 -41.13 37.02
N PRO A 54 3.89 -41.73 37.24
CA PRO A 54 2.57 -41.25 37.65
C PRO A 54 2.13 -41.90 39.01
N PRO A 55 0.86 -42.33 39.31
CA PRO A 55 0.11 -43.39 38.61
C PRO A 55 -1.40 -43.07 38.35
N SER A 56 -2.21 -44.06 37.96
CA SER A 56 -3.60 -43.91 37.47
C SER A 56 -4.53 -45.08 37.84
N SER A 57 -5.85 -44.94 37.63
CA SER A 57 -6.88 -46.01 37.56
C SER A 57 -8.25 -45.44 37.11
N ASP A 58 -9.31 -46.20 36.78
CA ASP A 58 -9.54 -47.40 35.93
C ASP A 58 -10.99 -47.90 36.21
N GLN A 59 -11.90 -48.26 35.30
CA GLN A 59 -12.05 -48.28 33.82
C GLN A 59 -13.54 -47.93 33.49
N GLN A 60 -14.18 -48.10 32.30
CA GLN A 60 -13.83 -48.66 30.98
C GLN A 60 -14.55 -47.83 29.86
N GLN A 61 -15.31 -48.27 28.83
CA GLN A 61 -15.87 -49.55 28.35
C GLN A 61 -15.85 -49.61 26.79
N GLN A 62 -16.71 -50.41 26.13
CA GLN A 62 -16.48 -50.90 24.75
C GLN A 62 -17.78 -51.05 23.93
N GLN A 63 -17.77 -50.69 22.63
CA GLN A 63 -18.35 -51.49 21.52
C GLN A 63 -17.88 -51.00 20.13
N GLN A 64 -17.91 -51.88 19.13
CA GLN A 64 -17.18 -51.76 17.84
C GLN A 64 -17.96 -52.48 16.69
N PRO A 65 -17.45 -52.61 15.43
CA PRO A 65 -17.79 -51.76 14.29
C PRO A 65 -18.56 -52.48 13.15
N SER A 66 -18.76 -51.80 12.03
CA SER A 66 -18.72 -52.43 10.71
C SER A 66 -18.01 -51.53 9.69
N ALA A 67 -17.51 -52.09 8.59
CA ALA A 67 -16.52 -51.46 7.72
C ALA A 67 -17.02 -51.21 6.29
N ASN A 68 -16.37 -50.29 5.57
CA ASN A 68 -16.28 -50.34 4.11
C ASN A 68 -15.05 -49.58 3.60
N SER A 69 -14.31 -50.20 2.68
CA SER A 69 -13.08 -49.64 2.08
C SER A 69 -13.33 -49.16 0.65
N PRO A 70 -12.56 -48.17 0.19
CA PRO A 70 -12.16 -48.11 -1.22
C PRO A 70 -10.63 -48.08 -1.34
N SER A 71 -10.08 -49.06 -2.07
CA SER A 71 -8.64 -49.12 -2.36
C SER A 71 -8.38 -49.58 -3.79
N THR A 72 -7.95 -48.66 -4.65
CA THR A 72 -7.18 -48.98 -5.86
C THR A 72 -6.10 -47.91 -6.03
N GLN A 73 -4.87 -48.38 -6.14
CA GLN A 73 -3.66 -47.59 -6.21
C GLN A 73 -2.98 -47.86 -7.56
N HIS A 74 -2.60 -46.81 -8.27
CA HIS A 74 -1.56 -46.97 -9.29
C HIS A 74 -0.64 -45.76 -9.40
N SER A 75 0.61 -46.05 -9.79
CA SER A 75 1.76 -45.17 -9.58
C SER A 75 2.01 -44.24 -10.74
N GLY A 76 2.49 -43.04 -10.42
CA GLY A 76 2.54 -41.91 -11.32
C GLY A 76 3.62 -41.89 -12.40
N THR A 77 3.65 -40.78 -13.10
CA THR A 77 4.87 -40.26 -13.75
C THR A 77 4.79 -38.74 -13.76
N SER A 78 5.92 -38.06 -13.59
CA SER A 78 6.02 -36.60 -13.61
C SER A 78 6.04 -36.07 -15.05
N LEU A 79 5.27 -35.02 -15.34
CA LEU A 79 5.49 -34.18 -16.52
C LEU A 79 5.02 -32.74 -16.25
N SER A 80 5.63 -31.78 -16.95
CA SER A 80 5.29 -30.35 -16.84
C SER A 80 3.93 -30.08 -17.48
N GLY A 81 3.04 -29.42 -16.75
CA GLY A 81 1.72 -29.00 -17.22
C GLY A 81 1.48 -27.53 -16.86
N ASN A 82 1.49 -26.66 -17.85
CA ASN A 82 1.19 -25.24 -17.65
C ASN A 82 -0.25 -25.08 -17.15
N ALA A 83 -0.42 -24.53 -15.94
CA ALA A 83 -1.72 -24.40 -15.29
C ALA A 83 -2.57 -23.31 -15.96
N THR A 84 -3.22 -23.65 -17.08
CA THR A 84 -4.19 -22.80 -17.78
C THR A 84 -5.42 -22.61 -16.90
N GLN A 85 -5.35 -21.64 -15.98
CA GLN A 85 -6.41 -21.38 -15.02
C GLN A 85 -7.68 -20.94 -15.77
N VAL A 86 -8.76 -21.71 -15.64
CA VAL A 86 -10.05 -21.44 -16.27
C VAL A 86 -10.69 -20.23 -15.59
N ASN A 87 -10.35 -19.03 -16.06
CA ASN A 87 -11.00 -17.81 -15.61
C ASN A 87 -12.41 -17.75 -16.23
N THR A 88 -13.42 -17.97 -15.39
CA THR A 88 -14.84 -18.02 -15.79
C THR A 88 -15.26 -16.76 -16.56
N THR A 89 -16.10 -16.96 -17.58
CA THR A 89 -16.54 -15.90 -18.50
C THR A 89 -17.57 -14.96 -17.86
N GLN A 90 -17.15 -14.15 -16.88
CA GLN A 90 -17.99 -13.10 -16.32
C GLN A 90 -17.83 -11.78 -17.09
N SER A 91 -18.25 -11.81 -18.36
CA SER A 91 -18.48 -10.61 -19.18
C SER A 91 -19.70 -9.83 -18.68
N ALA A 92 -19.66 -9.37 -17.42
CA ALA A 92 -20.59 -8.37 -16.92
C ALA A 92 -20.36 -7.08 -17.72
N VAL A 93 -21.37 -6.65 -18.48
CA VAL A 93 -21.29 -5.49 -19.37
C VAL A 93 -20.98 -4.24 -18.54
N ALA A 94 -19.74 -3.75 -18.62
CA ALA A 94 -19.26 -2.66 -17.79
C ALA A 94 -19.95 -1.34 -18.16
N ASN A 95 -20.97 -0.97 -17.37
CA ASN A 95 -21.73 0.27 -17.52
C ASN A 95 -20.87 1.49 -17.13
N GLY A 96 -19.96 1.90 -18.02
CA GLY A 96 -19.05 3.05 -17.88
C GLY A 96 -17.97 2.94 -16.79
N ASN A 97 -18.12 2.03 -15.83
CA ASN A 97 -17.25 1.90 -14.68
C ASN A 97 -15.95 1.12 -15.02
N PRO A 98 -14.75 1.71 -14.85
CA PRO A 98 -13.50 1.07 -15.25
C PRO A 98 -13.07 -0.10 -14.37
N PHE A 99 -13.67 -0.29 -13.19
CA PHE A 99 -13.34 -1.36 -12.25
C PHE A 99 -14.18 -2.63 -12.43
N ALA A 100 -15.42 -2.49 -12.89
CA ALA A 100 -16.44 -3.54 -12.80
C ALA A 100 -16.16 -4.77 -13.69
N GLY A 101 -16.55 -5.95 -13.22
CA GLY A 101 -16.49 -7.20 -13.98
C GLY A 101 -15.08 -7.80 -14.13
N LYS A 102 -14.11 -7.31 -13.37
CA LYS A 102 -12.73 -7.81 -13.35
C LYS A 102 -12.51 -8.75 -12.14
N PRO A 103 -11.61 -9.74 -12.22
CA PRO A 103 -11.30 -10.62 -11.07
C PRO A 103 -10.75 -9.80 -9.90
N THR A 104 -11.03 -10.23 -8.66
CA THR A 104 -10.55 -9.55 -7.43
C THR A 104 -9.10 -9.87 -7.05
N SER A 105 -8.50 -10.82 -7.76
CA SER A 105 -7.11 -11.26 -7.60
C SER A 105 -6.64 -11.94 -8.88
N ALA A 106 -5.56 -11.46 -9.48
CA ALA A 106 -4.91 -12.09 -10.61
C ALA A 106 -3.44 -11.64 -10.73
N SER A 107 -2.65 -12.40 -11.48
CA SER A 107 -1.28 -12.08 -11.87
C SER A 107 -1.17 -12.06 -13.39
N PHE A 108 -0.40 -11.12 -13.94
CA PHE A 108 -0.22 -10.94 -15.38
C PHE A 108 1.27 -10.78 -15.72
N SER A 109 1.62 -10.90 -17.00
CA SER A 109 2.97 -10.61 -17.48
C SER A 109 3.32 -9.12 -17.29
N ASN A 110 4.61 -8.83 -17.19
CA ASN A 110 5.14 -7.47 -16.97
C ASN A 110 4.88 -6.50 -18.14
N ASP A 111 4.40 -7.01 -19.28
CA ASP A 111 3.98 -6.24 -20.46
C ASP A 111 2.71 -5.40 -20.19
N ILE A 112 1.93 -5.74 -19.15
CA ILE A 112 0.80 -4.91 -18.70
C ILE A 112 1.31 -3.95 -17.61
N PRO A 113 1.24 -2.62 -17.79
CA PRO A 113 1.65 -1.68 -16.75
C PRO A 113 0.69 -1.69 -15.55
N PRO A 114 1.11 -1.13 -14.38
CA PRO A 114 0.19 -0.77 -13.32
C PRO A 114 -0.84 0.25 -13.80
N ALA A 115 -2.08 0.14 -13.33
CA ALA A 115 -3.13 1.11 -13.61
C ALA A 115 -3.01 2.31 -12.66
N TYR A 116 -3.10 3.53 -13.19
CA TYR A 116 -3.03 4.75 -12.39
C TYR A 116 -4.40 5.41 -12.27
N LEU A 117 -4.66 5.95 -11.09
CA LEU A 117 -5.81 6.81 -10.81
C LEU A 117 -5.66 8.16 -11.53
N THR A 118 -6.76 8.73 -11.99
CA THR A 118 -6.83 10.12 -12.48
C THR A 118 -7.90 10.87 -11.72
N TRP A 119 -7.49 11.91 -11.00
CA TRP A 119 -8.37 12.75 -10.19
C TRP A 119 -9.31 13.59 -11.07
N LYS A 120 -10.59 13.59 -10.72
CA LYS A 120 -11.62 14.45 -11.31
C LYS A 120 -12.02 15.57 -10.34
N LYS A 121 -12.19 15.25 -9.06
CA LYS A 121 -12.45 16.21 -7.98
C LYS A 121 -11.76 15.78 -6.67
N PRO A 122 -11.20 16.71 -5.91
CA PRO A 122 -10.70 18.00 -6.36
C PRO A 122 -9.66 17.84 -7.48
N ILE A 123 -9.47 18.85 -8.32
CA ILE A 123 -8.39 18.84 -9.31
C ILE A 123 -7.07 19.10 -8.56
N PRO A 124 -6.03 18.25 -8.69
CA PRO A 124 -4.76 18.45 -8.00
C PRO A 124 -4.09 19.77 -8.44
N ASN A 125 -3.83 20.65 -7.48
CA ASN A 125 -3.12 21.91 -7.68
C ASN A 125 -2.14 22.09 -6.52
N GLN A 126 -0.84 22.23 -6.84
CA GLN A 126 0.23 22.35 -5.85
C GLN A 126 0.44 23.79 -5.35
N THR A 127 0.09 24.79 -6.17
CA THR A 127 0.23 26.22 -5.82
C THR A 127 -0.95 26.70 -4.99
N PHE A 128 -2.16 26.25 -5.35
CA PHE A 128 -3.41 26.59 -4.69
C PHE A 128 -4.26 25.32 -4.48
N PRO A 129 -3.89 24.45 -3.52
CA PRO A 129 -4.72 23.32 -3.14
C PRO A 129 -6.08 23.82 -2.60
N PRO A 130 -7.17 23.02 -2.73
CA PRO A 130 -8.48 23.40 -2.22
C PRO A 130 -8.50 23.52 -0.70
N LEU A 131 -9.13 24.57 -0.17
CA LEU A 131 -9.28 24.82 1.26
C LEU A 131 -10.63 24.29 1.78
N TYR A 132 -10.58 23.52 2.87
CA TYR A 132 -11.75 22.99 3.57
C TYR A 132 -11.77 23.42 5.04
N LYS A 133 -12.96 23.77 5.54
CA LYS A 133 -13.16 24.20 6.92
C LYS A 133 -13.49 23.01 7.81
N ILE A 134 -12.65 22.77 8.82
CA ILE A 134 -12.87 21.74 9.84
C ILE A 134 -14.17 22.07 10.60
N GLY A 135 -15.03 21.06 10.81
CA GLY A 135 -16.31 21.20 11.52
C GLY A 135 -17.42 21.89 10.71
N VAL A 136 -17.26 22.12 9.40
CA VAL A 136 -18.27 22.79 8.56
C VAL A 136 -18.31 22.27 7.11
N SER A 137 -17.15 22.07 6.48
CA SER A 137 -17.10 21.58 5.10
C SER A 137 -17.35 20.06 5.03
N ASN A 138 -17.66 19.58 3.83
CA ASN A 138 -17.58 18.17 3.46
C ASN A 138 -16.70 18.02 2.22
N ILE A 139 -15.98 16.91 2.08
CA ILE A 139 -15.09 16.68 0.94
C ILE A 139 -15.63 15.53 0.09
N THR A 140 -15.80 15.78 -1.21
CA THR A 140 -16.10 14.74 -2.20
C THR A 140 -14.88 14.52 -3.09
N PHE A 141 -14.39 13.29 -3.07
CA PHE A 141 -13.33 12.78 -3.91
C PHE A 141 -13.96 12.07 -5.11
N GLU A 142 -13.55 12.40 -6.33
CA GLU A 142 -13.96 11.73 -7.56
C GLU A 142 -12.73 11.42 -8.42
N TRP A 143 -12.72 10.25 -9.03
CA TRP A 143 -11.62 9.77 -9.86
C TRP A 143 -12.10 8.91 -11.04
N THR A 144 -11.15 8.52 -11.88
CA THR A 144 -11.29 7.46 -12.87
C THR A 144 -9.98 6.67 -12.97
N VAL A 145 -10.00 5.56 -13.70
CA VAL A 145 -8.83 4.72 -14.03
C VAL A 145 -8.98 4.31 -15.50
N ASP A 146 -7.87 4.06 -16.21
CA ASP A 146 -7.93 3.50 -17.56
C ASP A 146 -8.53 2.06 -17.52
N PRO A 147 -9.69 1.80 -18.16
CA PRO A 147 -10.35 0.50 -18.15
C PRO A 147 -9.60 -0.58 -18.95
N GLN A 148 -8.69 -0.19 -19.84
CA GLN A 148 -7.84 -1.07 -20.63
C GLN A 148 -6.58 -1.47 -19.86
N VAL A 149 -5.98 -0.57 -19.07
CA VAL A 149 -4.83 -0.91 -18.22
C VAL A 149 -5.25 -1.70 -16.99
N LEU A 150 -6.32 -1.30 -16.30
CA LEU A 150 -6.78 -2.02 -15.11
C LEU A 150 -7.33 -3.41 -15.50
N LYS A 151 -6.76 -4.47 -14.92
CA LYS A 151 -7.19 -5.87 -15.11
C LYS A 151 -7.71 -6.54 -13.83
N VAL A 152 -7.49 -5.94 -12.66
CA VAL A 152 -7.97 -6.43 -11.36
C VAL A 152 -8.98 -5.45 -10.76
N GLN A 153 -10.08 -5.96 -10.20
CA GLN A 153 -10.97 -5.17 -9.35
C GLN A 153 -10.43 -5.20 -7.91
N PRO A 154 -10.18 -4.05 -7.25
CA PRO A 154 -9.99 -4.03 -5.80
C PRO A 154 -11.15 -4.72 -5.08
N ALA A 155 -10.91 -5.26 -3.88
CA ALA A 155 -11.99 -5.68 -3.00
C ALA A 155 -12.67 -4.44 -2.39
N ASN A 156 -11.84 -3.54 -1.84
CA ASN A 156 -12.20 -2.23 -1.33
C ASN A 156 -11.12 -1.22 -1.77
N LEU A 157 -11.50 0.05 -1.83
CA LEU A 157 -10.58 1.18 -1.91
C LEU A 157 -10.62 1.95 -0.60
N THR A 158 -9.46 2.25 -0.05
CA THR A 158 -9.33 3.12 1.12
C THR A 158 -8.86 4.49 0.67
N VAL A 159 -9.59 5.52 1.07
CA VAL A 159 -9.18 6.93 0.95
C VAL A 159 -8.73 7.40 2.31
N ALA A 160 -7.47 7.82 2.42
CA ALA A 160 -6.87 8.30 3.67
C ALA A 160 -6.13 9.61 3.43
N LEU A 161 -5.90 10.40 4.48
CA LEU A 161 -5.15 11.64 4.42
C LEU A 161 -4.01 11.63 5.43
N ALA A 162 -2.81 12.00 4.98
CA ALA A 162 -1.62 12.12 5.83
C ALA A 162 -1.19 13.58 5.98
N ASN A 163 -0.94 14.02 7.21
CA ASN A 163 -0.32 15.32 7.48
C ASN A 163 1.23 15.23 7.31
N PRO A 164 1.97 16.36 7.34
CA PRO A 164 3.43 16.34 7.20
C PRO A 164 4.14 15.54 8.30
N GLN A 165 3.55 15.47 9.50
CA GLN A 165 4.01 14.68 10.65
C GLN A 165 3.72 13.17 10.52
N LYS A 166 3.18 12.71 9.38
CA LYS A 166 2.83 11.32 9.06
C LYS A 166 1.63 10.74 9.83
N GLN A 167 0.92 11.54 10.62
CA GLN A 167 -0.36 11.11 11.18
C GLN A 167 -1.38 10.95 10.04
N THR A 168 -2.03 9.79 10.01
CA THR A 168 -2.92 9.37 8.92
C THR A 168 -4.34 9.20 9.43
N TYR A 169 -5.31 9.69 8.66
CA TYR A 169 -6.75 9.66 8.96
C TYR A 169 -7.48 8.95 7.84
N THR A 170 -8.30 7.94 8.15
CA THR A 170 -9.14 7.28 7.14
C THR A 170 -10.36 8.15 6.86
N ALA A 171 -10.48 8.66 5.63
CA ALA A 171 -11.61 9.49 5.20
C ALA A 171 -12.80 8.62 4.80
N ALA A 172 -12.55 7.52 4.07
CA ALA A 172 -13.55 6.53 3.71
C ALA A 172 -12.90 5.17 3.39
N VAL A 173 -13.64 4.10 3.60
CA VAL A 173 -13.43 2.82 2.92
C VAL A 173 -14.65 2.58 2.03
N VAL A 174 -14.44 2.38 0.75
CA VAL A 174 -15.51 2.22 -0.26
C VAL A 174 -15.33 0.92 -1.03
N ALA A 175 -16.40 0.42 -1.65
CA ALA A 175 -16.34 -0.77 -2.48
C ALA A 175 -15.30 -0.63 -3.59
N GLY A 176 -14.63 -1.71 -3.98
CA GLY A 176 -13.54 -1.66 -4.97
C GLY A 176 -13.94 -1.25 -6.39
N THR A 177 -15.24 -1.10 -6.65
CA THR A 177 -15.79 -0.52 -7.89
C THR A 177 -16.07 0.98 -7.81
N ALA A 178 -15.82 1.64 -6.68
CA ALA A 178 -16.17 3.04 -6.49
C ALA A 178 -15.24 3.97 -7.31
N THR A 179 -15.84 4.95 -7.98
CA THR A 179 -15.15 6.07 -8.65
C THR A 179 -15.20 7.36 -7.83
N SER A 180 -15.68 7.29 -6.59
CA SER A 180 -15.81 8.43 -5.68
C SER A 180 -15.86 7.99 -4.22
N ALA A 181 -15.45 8.89 -3.32
CA ALA A 181 -15.63 8.78 -1.88
C ALA A 181 -16.10 10.12 -1.29
N PHE A 182 -16.82 10.04 -0.18
CA PHE A 182 -17.28 11.20 0.59
C PHE A 182 -16.62 11.15 1.96
N TRP A 183 -16.21 12.32 2.46
CA TRP A 183 -15.73 12.48 3.83
C TRP A 183 -16.47 13.60 4.53
N ASP A 184 -17.14 13.23 5.62
CA ASP A 184 -17.79 14.18 6.51
C ASP A 184 -16.71 14.83 7.40
N LEU A 185 -16.41 16.09 7.10
CA LEU A 185 -15.46 16.93 7.87
C LEU A 185 -16.24 17.85 8.84
N ALA A 186 -17.59 17.81 8.82
CA ALA A 186 -18.45 18.51 9.77
C ALA A 186 -18.69 17.68 11.05
N HIS A 187 -18.90 16.37 10.93
CA HIS A 187 -19.26 15.44 12.01
C HIS A 187 -18.13 14.46 12.35
N LEU A 188 -16.93 15.00 12.61
CA LEU A 188 -15.77 14.19 12.99
C LEU A 188 -15.96 13.50 14.36
N PRO A 189 -15.49 12.26 14.55
CA PRO A 189 -15.59 11.58 15.85
C PRO A 189 -14.81 12.32 16.95
N ALA A 190 -15.42 12.44 18.14
CA ALA A 190 -14.77 13.00 19.31
C ALA A 190 -13.44 12.27 19.60
N GLY A 191 -12.35 13.03 19.77
CA GLY A 191 -11.00 12.47 19.86
C GLY A 191 -10.25 12.33 18.52
N SER A 192 -10.76 12.91 17.42
CA SER A 192 -10.06 13.00 16.13
C SER A 192 -9.49 14.41 15.87
N PRO A 193 -8.35 14.80 16.50
CA PRO A 193 -7.82 16.16 16.40
C PRO A 193 -7.15 16.44 15.04
N LEU A 194 -7.93 16.89 14.05
CA LEU A 194 -7.36 17.42 12.81
C LEU A 194 -6.64 18.74 13.06
N MET A 195 -5.46 18.86 12.46
CA MET A 195 -4.62 20.07 12.52
C MET A 195 -4.94 21.00 11.35
N VAL A 196 -4.73 22.30 11.55
CA VAL A 196 -4.68 23.27 10.45
C VAL A 196 -3.41 23.03 9.62
N GLY A 197 -3.52 22.95 8.30
CA GLY A 197 -2.39 22.74 7.40
C GLY A 197 -2.73 21.91 6.14
N TYR A 198 -1.68 21.46 5.45
CA TYR A 198 -1.81 20.65 4.23
C TYR A 198 -1.88 19.16 4.54
N TYR A 199 -2.69 18.44 3.76
CA TYR A 199 -2.83 17.00 3.83
C TYR A 199 -2.68 16.38 2.44
N THR A 200 -1.80 15.39 2.30
CA THR A 200 -1.74 14.53 1.10
C THR A 200 -2.88 13.52 1.18
N VAL A 201 -3.66 13.40 0.10
CA VAL A 201 -4.73 12.40 -0.04
C VAL A 201 -4.15 11.16 -0.70
N TRP A 202 -4.37 10.01 -0.08
CA TRP A 202 -3.92 8.69 -0.51
C TRP A 202 -5.13 7.86 -0.93
N VAL A 203 -5.04 7.18 -2.07
CA VAL A 203 -6.03 6.18 -2.51
C VAL A 203 -5.31 4.87 -2.83
N TYR A 204 -5.74 3.77 -2.21
CA TYR A 204 -5.10 2.46 -2.35
C TYR A 204 -6.08 1.29 -2.20
N ASP A 205 -5.71 0.13 -2.74
CA ASP A 205 -6.46 -1.13 -2.63
C ASP A 205 -6.06 -1.96 -1.39
N GLN A 206 -6.57 -3.20 -1.28
CA GLN A 206 -6.29 -4.10 -0.15
C GLN A 206 -4.80 -4.41 0.11
N ARG A 207 -3.88 -4.10 -0.82
CA ARG A 207 -2.41 -4.24 -0.63
C ARG A 207 -1.79 -3.06 0.13
N GLY A 208 -2.56 -2.01 0.41
CA GLY A 208 -2.18 -0.90 1.29
C GLY A 208 -1.42 0.25 0.62
N PRO A 209 -1.14 1.34 1.36
CA PRO A 209 -0.58 2.59 0.83
C PRO A 209 0.87 2.47 0.32
N LYS A 210 1.55 1.35 0.61
CA LYS A 210 2.93 1.05 0.20
C LYS A 210 3.01 -0.16 -0.73
N ALA A 211 1.90 -0.53 -1.38
CA ALA A 211 1.88 -1.62 -2.35
C ALA A 211 2.87 -1.35 -3.49
N PHE A 212 3.63 -2.37 -3.87
CA PHE A 212 4.53 -2.29 -5.02
C PHE A 212 3.73 -2.18 -6.34
N PRO A 213 4.32 -1.59 -7.40
CA PRO A 213 3.81 -1.71 -8.75
C PRO A 213 3.50 -3.17 -9.10
N SER A 214 2.35 -3.44 -9.73
CA SER A 214 1.99 -4.79 -10.15
C SER A 214 1.16 -4.72 -11.44
N PRO A 215 1.47 -5.55 -12.46
CA PRO A 215 0.77 -5.55 -13.74
C PRO A 215 -0.76 -5.60 -13.63
N GLY A 216 -1.46 -4.63 -14.22
CA GLY A 216 -2.92 -4.58 -14.24
C GLY A 216 -3.62 -4.31 -12.89
N TRP A 217 -2.89 -4.11 -11.80
CA TRP A 217 -3.42 -3.66 -10.50
C TRP A 217 -3.41 -2.14 -10.39
N LEU A 218 -4.23 -1.57 -9.49
CA LEU A 218 -4.21 -0.14 -9.19
C LEU A 218 -2.94 0.24 -8.42
N MET A 219 -2.14 1.18 -8.93
CA MET A 219 -1.04 1.78 -8.18
C MET A 219 -1.60 2.75 -7.12
N PRO A 220 -1.15 2.72 -5.85
CA PRO A 220 -1.51 3.73 -4.86
C PRO A 220 -1.21 5.14 -5.37
N ASP A 221 -2.19 6.04 -5.29
CA ASP A 221 -2.03 7.45 -5.63
C ASP A 221 -1.83 8.30 -4.37
N SER A 222 -0.94 9.30 -4.45
CA SER A 222 -0.72 10.30 -3.41
C SER A 222 -0.45 11.71 -3.99
N ARG A 223 -1.02 12.03 -5.16
CA ARG A 223 -0.73 13.28 -5.91
C ARG A 223 -1.66 14.44 -5.56
N LEU A 224 -2.82 14.16 -4.98
CA LEU A 224 -3.74 15.19 -4.51
C LEU A 224 -3.29 15.71 -3.13
N VAL A 225 -3.23 17.04 -3.00
CA VAL A 225 -3.04 17.75 -1.73
C VAL A 225 -4.25 18.65 -1.50
N VAL A 226 -4.73 18.69 -0.26
CA VAL A 226 -5.80 19.59 0.20
C VAL A 226 -5.30 20.41 1.39
N ALA A 227 -5.90 21.57 1.65
CA ALA A 227 -5.63 22.40 2.81
C ALA A 227 -6.83 22.38 3.78
N MET A 228 -6.55 22.32 5.08
CA MET A 228 -7.55 22.39 6.14
C MET A 228 -7.32 23.61 7.01
N TYR A 229 -8.41 24.28 7.40
CA TYR A 229 -8.38 25.40 8.34
C TYR A 229 -9.51 25.32 9.35
N SER A 230 -9.26 25.90 10.53
CA SER A 230 -10.28 26.16 11.56
C SER A 230 -10.56 27.66 11.60
N THR A 231 -11.74 28.05 12.09
CA THR A 231 -12.03 29.44 12.46
C THR A 231 -12.27 29.54 13.97
N GLU A 232 -11.42 28.89 14.75
CA GLU A 232 -11.28 29.18 16.18
C GLU A 232 -10.92 30.66 16.34
N ALA A 233 -11.93 31.48 16.63
CA ALA A 233 -11.70 32.80 17.17
C ALA A 233 -10.89 32.61 18.46
N TYR A 234 -9.72 33.24 18.52
CA TYR A 234 -8.81 33.18 19.66
C TYR A 234 -9.54 33.68 20.91
N ARG A 235 -10.18 32.76 21.65
CA ARG A 235 -10.94 33.06 22.87
C ARG A 235 -9.95 33.37 23.98
N CYS A 236 -9.44 34.59 23.95
CA CYS A 236 -8.72 35.21 25.04
C CYS A 236 -9.48 34.91 26.34
N PHE A 237 -8.82 34.20 27.25
CA PHE A 237 -9.39 33.87 28.55
C PHE A 237 -9.49 35.15 29.36
N ALA A 238 -10.63 35.84 29.23
CA ALA A 238 -10.99 36.99 30.03
C ALA A 238 -11.21 36.53 31.47
N ARG A 239 -10.10 36.38 32.21
CA ARG A 239 -10.09 36.02 33.63
C ARG A 239 -10.94 37.04 34.39
N ARG A 240 -12.18 36.66 34.71
CA ARG A 240 -13.06 37.47 35.54
C ARG A 240 -12.48 37.49 36.95
N VAL A 241 -11.72 38.53 37.25
CA VAL A 241 -11.33 38.86 38.62
C VAL A 241 -12.58 39.34 39.34
N ILE A 242 -12.86 38.66 40.45
CA ILE A 242 -13.77 39.05 41.54
C ILE A 242 -12.97 38.88 42.84
#